data_AF-A0A7W3ZQM2-F1
#
_entry.id   AF-A0A7W3ZQM2-F1
#
_cell.length_a   1.000
_cell.length_b   1.000
_cell.length_c   1.000
_cell.angle_alpha   90.00
_cell.angle_beta   90.00
_cell.angle_gamma   90.00
#
_symmetry.space_group_name_H-M   'P 1'
#
loop_
_entity.id
_entity.type
_entity.pdbx_description
1 polymer ?
#
loop_
_entity_poly.entity_id
_entity_poly.type
_entity_poly.pdbx_seq_one_letter_code
_entity_poly.pdbx_strand_id
1 'polypeptide(L)'
;ARDALRKALSMGADKAVHVEDDDLHGTDVMGTSLVLARAIEKTGFDLVVCGMASTDGGMGVLPALLAERLGVPQVTLLSEVSVEG
;
A
#
# COMPACT_ATOMS: atom_id res chain seq x y z
N ALA A 1 4.12 7.01 11.57
CA ALA A 1 3.04 7.02 10.55
C ALA A 1 2.33 8.38 10.42
N ARG A 2 1.90 9.02 11.52
CA ARG A 2 1.11 10.28 11.48
C ARG A 2 1.72 11.40 10.64
N ASP A 3 3.03 11.63 10.72
CA ASP A 3 3.67 12.70 9.94
C ASP A 3 3.71 12.40 8.43
N ALA A 4 3.90 11.13 8.05
CA ALA A 4 3.84 10.70 6.65
C ALA A 4 2.44 10.88 6.07
N LEU A 5 1.40 10.51 6.83
CA LEU A 5 0.00 10.72 6.42
C LEU A 5 -0.34 12.20 6.29
N ARG A 6 0.08 13.04 7.26
CA ARG A 6 -0.12 14.49 7.20
C ARG A 6 0.57 15.10 5.98
N LYS A 7 1.81 14.66 5.68
CA LYS A 7 2.53 15.11 4.48
C LYS A 7 1.76 14.74 3.21
N ALA A 8 1.26 13.51 3.09
CA ALA A 8 0.48 13.08 1.92
C ALA A 8 -0.80 13.92 1.73
N LEU A 9 -1.53 14.18 2.81
CA LEU A 9 -2.69 15.07 2.78
C LEU A 9 -2.29 16.49 2.34
N SER A 10 -1.20 17.05 2.89
CA SER A 10 -0.67 18.36 2.47
C SER A 10 -0.20 18.40 1.01
N MET A 11 0.15 17.26 0.42
CA MET A 11 0.53 17.13 -0.99
C MET A 11 -0.67 16.99 -1.93
N GLY A 12 -1.90 16.93 -1.40
CA GLY A 12 -3.14 16.90 -2.19
C GLY A 12 -3.93 15.59 -2.12
N ALA A 13 -3.59 14.65 -1.25
CA ALA A 13 -4.46 13.49 -1.02
C ALA A 13 -5.76 13.90 -0.30
N ASP A 14 -6.90 13.37 -0.74
CA ASP A 14 -8.21 13.70 -0.16
C ASP A 14 -8.45 13.06 1.22
N LYS A 15 -7.93 11.85 1.42
CA LYS A 15 -8.17 11.03 2.61
C LYS A 15 -6.91 10.27 3.01
N ALA A 16 -6.79 9.98 4.29
CA ALA A 16 -5.73 9.16 4.86
C ALA A 16 -6.31 8.13 5.83
N VAL A 17 -5.79 6.91 5.78
CA VAL A 17 -6.17 5.82 6.69
C VAL A 17 -4.94 5.39 7.49
N HIS A 18 -5.05 5.39 8.81
CA HIS A 18 -4.05 4.84 9.72
C HIS A 18 -4.57 3.53 10.29
N VAL A 19 -3.94 2.41 9.96
CA VAL A 19 -4.24 1.12 10.58
C VAL A 19 -3.29 0.95 11.75
N GLU A 20 -3.83 0.94 12.96
CA GLU A 20 -3.08 0.89 14.22
C GLU A 20 -3.77 -0.12 15.14
N ASP A 21 -3.03 -1.16 15.49
CA ASP A 21 -3.45 -2.23 16.37
C ASP A 21 -2.18 -2.86 16.97
N ASP A 22 -2.16 -3.05 18.30
CA ASP A 22 -1.00 -3.54 19.05
C ASP A 22 -0.61 -4.97 18.62
N ASP A 23 -1.58 -5.77 18.17
CA ASP A 23 -1.36 -7.15 17.71
C ASP A 23 -0.60 -7.22 16.36
N LEU A 24 -0.41 -6.08 15.68
CA LEU A 24 0.40 -6.00 14.46
C LEU A 24 1.89 -5.89 14.73
N HIS A 25 2.31 -5.76 15.99
CA HIS A 25 3.72 -5.65 16.32
C HIS A 25 4.49 -6.93 15.93
N GLY A 26 5.58 -6.75 15.17
CA GLY A 26 6.44 -7.86 14.75
C GLY A 26 5.90 -8.71 13.60
N THR A 27 4.80 -8.29 12.95
CA THR A 27 4.33 -8.98 11.73
C THR A 27 5.37 -8.95 10.63
N ASP A 28 5.42 -10.04 9.86
CA ASP A 28 6.20 -10.10 8.63
C ASP A 28 5.46 -9.47 7.44
N VAL A 29 6.01 -9.62 6.24
CA VAL A 29 5.40 -9.12 5.01
C VAL A 29 4.09 -9.84 4.64
N MET A 30 3.91 -11.09 5.08
CA MET A 30 2.68 -11.84 4.84
C MET A 30 1.54 -11.29 5.69
N GLY A 31 1.79 -10.99 6.97
CA GLY A 31 0.85 -10.29 7.85
C GLY A 31 0.58 -8.87 7.39
N THR A 32 1.64 -8.12 7.06
CA THR A 32 1.53 -6.74 6.58
C THR A 32 0.67 -6.64 5.31
N SER A 33 0.91 -7.52 4.32
CA SER A 33 0.11 -7.54 3.08
C SER A 33 -1.35 -7.89 3.33
N LEU A 34 -1.65 -8.77 4.29
CA LEU A 34 -3.03 -9.11 4.64
C LEU A 34 -3.78 -7.89 5.19
N VAL A 35 -3.18 -7.20 6.15
CA VAL A 35 -3.79 -6.03 6.81
C VAL A 35 -4.04 -4.91 5.80
N LEU A 36 -3.04 -4.61 4.97
CA LEU A 36 -3.16 -3.58 3.94
C LEU A 36 -4.21 -3.94 2.88
N ALA A 37 -4.29 -5.20 2.44
CA ALA A 37 -5.32 -5.64 1.50
C ALA A 37 -6.74 -5.41 2.08
N ARG A 38 -6.97 -5.79 3.35
CA ARG A 38 -8.25 -5.56 4.01
C ARG A 38 -8.59 -4.08 4.18
N ALA A 39 -7.60 -3.24 4.40
CA ALA A 39 -7.80 -1.80 4.49
C ALA A 39 -8.21 -1.22 3.11
N ILE A 40 -7.53 -1.62 2.04
CA ILE A 40 -7.79 -1.19 0.67
C ILE A 40 -9.18 -1.65 0.19
N GLU A 41 -9.57 -2.90 0.47
CA GLU A 41 -10.91 -3.42 0.16
C GLU A 41 -12.02 -2.55 0.81
N LYS A 42 -11.81 -2.11 2.05
CA LYS A 42 -12.79 -1.28 2.78
C LYS A 42 -12.92 0.14 2.22
N THR A 43 -11.87 0.68 1.61
CA THR A 43 -11.92 2.02 1.01
C THR A 43 -12.47 2.02 -0.41
N GLY A 44 -12.40 0.86 -1.09
CA GLY A 44 -12.58 0.76 -2.53
C GLY A 44 -11.39 1.33 -3.30
N PHE A 45 -11.16 0.83 -4.52
CA PHE A 45 -10.09 1.30 -5.40
C PHE A 45 -10.37 0.93 -6.86
N ASP A 46 -9.83 1.74 -7.78
CA ASP A 46 -9.69 1.40 -9.20
C ASP A 46 -8.21 1.12 -9.56
N LEU A 47 -7.28 1.79 -8.86
CA LEU A 47 -5.84 1.66 -9.01
C LEU A 47 -5.17 1.71 -7.63
N VAL A 48 -4.22 0.80 -7.39
CA VAL A 48 -3.35 0.82 -6.21
C VAL A 48 -1.93 1.13 -6.67
N VAL A 49 -1.35 2.21 -6.14
CA VAL A 49 0.04 2.59 -6.38
C VAL A 49 0.86 2.30 -5.13
N CYS A 50 1.95 1.55 -5.29
CA CYS A 50 2.89 1.23 -4.22
C CYS A 50 4.31 1.65 -4.61
N GLY A 51 5.14 1.93 -3.60
CA GLY A 51 6.58 1.98 -3.81
C GLY A 51 7.13 0.58 -4.15
N MET A 52 8.26 0.54 -4.88
CA MET A 52 8.91 -0.71 -5.28
C MET A 52 9.35 -1.56 -4.08
N ALA A 53 10.03 -0.95 -3.12
CA ALA A 53 10.45 -1.55 -1.88
C ALA A 53 10.58 -0.46 -0.80
N SER A 54 10.40 -0.83 0.46
CA SER A 54 10.76 0.04 1.56
C SER A 54 12.27 0.01 1.78
N THR A 55 12.84 1.11 2.31
CA THR A 55 14.28 1.23 2.54
C THR A 55 14.76 0.54 3.82
N ASP A 56 13.85 0.17 4.72
CA ASP A 56 14.13 -0.50 5.99
C ASP A 56 14.12 -2.04 5.85
N GLY A 57 13.09 -2.58 5.21
CA GLY A 57 12.90 -4.02 5.02
C GLY A 57 13.45 -4.55 3.70
N GLY A 58 13.52 -3.72 2.64
CA GLY A 58 14.17 -4.05 1.37
C GLY A 58 13.60 -5.23 0.58
N MET A 59 12.48 -5.83 1.02
CA MET A 59 12.05 -7.13 0.47
C MET A 59 11.51 -7.06 -0.96
N GLY A 60 10.92 -5.94 -1.39
CA GLY A 60 10.37 -5.76 -2.74
C GLY A 60 9.16 -6.65 -3.11
N VAL A 61 8.71 -7.54 -2.22
CA VAL A 61 7.61 -8.50 -2.49
C VAL A 61 6.21 -7.99 -2.08
N LEU A 62 6.13 -6.93 -1.28
CA LEU A 62 4.85 -6.44 -0.74
C LEU A 62 3.82 -6.09 -1.84
N PRO A 63 4.17 -5.39 -2.94
CA PRO A 63 3.20 -5.09 -4.01
C PRO A 63 2.63 -6.36 -4.66
N ALA A 64 3.47 -7.39 -4.86
CA ALA A 64 3.04 -8.65 -5.45
C ALA A 64 2.07 -9.41 -4.55
N LEU A 65 2.34 -9.44 -3.24
CA LEU A 65 1.43 -10.05 -2.27
C LEU A 65 0.11 -9.29 -2.17
N LEU A 66 0.13 -7.96 -2.30
CA LEU A 66 -1.09 -7.15 -2.33
C LEU A 66 -1.93 -7.44 -3.56
N ALA A 67 -1.33 -7.48 -4.74
CA ALA A 67 -2.02 -7.76 -5.99
C ALA A 67 -2.71 -9.14 -5.96
N GLU A 68 -2.00 -10.17 -5.47
CA GLU A 68 -2.56 -11.51 -5.29
C GLU A 68 -3.75 -11.51 -4.33
N ARG A 69 -3.62 -10.85 -3.18
CA ARG A 69 -4.70 -10.78 -2.17
C ARG A 69 -5.93 -10.03 -2.66
N LEU A 70 -5.74 -8.98 -3.45
CA LEU A 70 -6.81 -8.18 -4.02
C LEU A 70 -7.39 -8.80 -5.31
N GLY A 71 -6.78 -9.86 -5.84
CA GLY A 71 -7.23 -10.53 -7.05
C GLY A 71 -7.10 -9.66 -8.31
N VAL A 72 -6.07 -8.81 -8.37
CA VAL A 72 -5.86 -7.86 -9.48
C VAL A 72 -4.49 -8.08 -10.16
N PRO A 73 -4.37 -7.77 -11.46
CA PRO A 73 -3.08 -7.79 -12.13
C PRO A 73 -2.15 -6.71 -11.57
N GLN A 74 -0.83 -6.93 -11.70
CA GLN A 74 0.20 -5.99 -11.28
C GLN A 74 1.22 -5.71 -12.38
N VAL A 75 1.83 -4.54 -12.31
CA VAL A 75 3.04 -4.19 -13.04
C VAL A 75 4.03 -3.59 -12.04
N THR A 76 5.23 -4.17 -11.94
CA THR A 76 6.28 -3.73 -11.02
C THR A 76 7.39 -3.02 -11.78
N LEU A 77 8.28 -2.32 -11.06
CA LEU A 77 9.39 -1.55 -11.64
C LEU A 77 8.95 -0.44 -12.62
N LEU A 78 7.75 0.12 -12.41
CA LEU A 78 7.24 1.22 -13.23
C LEU A 78 8.08 2.49 -13.06
N SER A 79 8.44 3.11 -14.19
CA SER A 79 9.05 4.44 -14.25
C SER A 79 8.02 5.54 -14.50
N GLU A 80 6.92 5.22 -15.17
CA GLU A 80 5.85 6.14 -15.55
C GLU A 80 4.52 5.39 -15.61
N VAL A 81 3.43 6.09 -15.29
CA VAL A 81 2.06 5.61 -15.48
C VAL A 81 1.21 6.76 -16.00
N SER A 82 0.45 6.50 -17.07
CA SER A 82 -0.58 7.38 -17.61
C SER A 82 -1.91 6.64 -17.63
N VAL A 83 -3.00 7.38 -17.44
CA VAL A 83 -4.36 6.85 -17.54
C VAL A 83 -5.07 7.66 -18.60
N GLU A 84 -5.57 6.97 -19.63
CA GLU A 84 -6.39 7.57 -20.68
C GLU A 84 -7.87 7.26 -20.39
N GLY A 85 -8.68 8.32 -20.38
CA GLY A 85 -10.12 8.26 -20.12
C GLY A 85 -10.83 9.42 -20.81
#